data_AF-A0A060C9K7-F1
#
_entry.id   AF-A0A060C9K7-F1
#
_cell.length_a   1.000
_cell.length_b   1.000
_cell.length_c   1.000
_cell.angle_alpha   90.00
_cell.angle_beta   90.00
_cell.angle_gamma   90.00
#
_symmetry.space_group_name_H-M   'P 1'
#
loop_
_entity.id
_entity.type
_entity.pdbx_description
1 polymer ?
#
loop_
_entity_poly.entity_id
_entity_poly.type
_entity_poly.pdbx_seq_one_letter_code
_entity_poly.pdbx_strand_id
1 'polypeptide(L)'
;PCLTENRFGKGRAYYLASQPEERLLCRLLSRICAEQQVAPLFQTTGRMELCVRDSVRGRTVFAINQGTAEGKVELGDRVYKDLLSGRDVTGVETVAAGDVRVLQERNDPDECLGQ
;
A
#
# COMPACT_ATOMS: atom_id res chain seq x y z
N PRO A 1 16.44 -29.83 3.47
CA PRO A 1 16.10 -28.64 2.64
C PRO A 1 15.70 -27.48 3.57
N CYS A 2 16.06 -26.23 3.25
CA CYS A 2 15.77 -25.05 4.10
C CYS A 2 14.65 -24.13 3.58
N LEU A 3 14.29 -24.24 2.30
CA LEU A 3 13.12 -23.63 1.68
C LEU A 3 12.47 -24.68 0.79
N THR A 4 11.18 -24.94 0.97
CA THR A 4 10.40 -25.85 0.11
C THR A 4 9.09 -25.22 -0.33
N GLU A 5 8.58 -25.68 -1.47
CA GLU A 5 7.26 -25.34 -2.00
C GLU A 5 6.48 -26.64 -2.19
N ASN A 6 5.24 -26.67 -1.70
CA ASN A 6 4.28 -27.72 -1.97
C ASN A 6 3.08 -27.16 -2.74
N ARG A 7 2.66 -27.84 -3.80
CA ARG A 7 1.44 -27.53 -4.57
C ARG A 7 0.32 -28.44 -4.11
N PHE A 8 -0.80 -27.85 -3.67
CA PHE A 8 -1.93 -28.64 -3.17
C PHE A 8 -3.26 -28.01 -3.60
N GLY A 9 -4.05 -28.77 -4.36
CA GLY A 9 -5.26 -28.26 -5.01
C GLY A 9 -4.94 -27.07 -5.92
N LYS A 10 -5.65 -25.95 -5.71
CA LYS A 10 -5.41 -24.68 -6.42
C LYS A 10 -4.37 -23.77 -5.76
N GLY A 11 -3.82 -24.19 -4.62
CA GLY A 11 -2.96 -23.37 -3.77
C GLY A 11 -1.51 -23.87 -3.70
N ARG A 12 -0.70 -23.10 -2.96
CA ARG A 12 0.71 -23.39 -2.69
C ARG A 12 1.02 -23.13 -1.23
N ALA A 13 1.91 -23.92 -0.65
CA ALA A 13 2.43 -23.74 0.69
C ALA A 13 3.96 -23.67 0.64
N TYR A 14 4.54 -22.69 1.32
CA TYR A 14 5.99 -22.50 1.43
C TYR A 14 6.43 -22.78 2.87
N TYR A 15 7.48 -23.59 3.03
CA TYR A 15 8.07 -23.86 4.34
C TYR A 15 9.51 -23.35 4.39
N LEU A 16 9.80 -22.54 5.40
CA LEU A 16 11.11 -21.98 5.70
C LEU A 16 11.63 -22.64 6.98
N ALA A 17 12.66 -23.50 6.86
CA ALA A 17 13.19 -24.31 7.96
C ALA A 17 14.31 -23.60 8.75
N SER A 18 14.57 -22.33 8.46
CA SER A 18 15.61 -21.51 9.06
C SER A 18 15.13 -20.07 9.20
N GLN A 19 15.90 -19.23 9.90
CA GLN A 19 15.69 -17.78 9.89
C GLN A 19 16.49 -17.16 8.73
N PRO A 20 15.87 -16.89 7.58
CA PRO A 20 16.56 -16.28 6.44
C PRO A 20 16.91 -14.81 6.72
N GLU A 21 17.91 -14.31 6.00
CA GLU A 21 18.16 -12.87 5.91
C GLU A 21 17.00 -12.13 5.22
N GLU A 22 16.89 -10.84 5.50
CA GLU A 22 15.86 -9.96 4.94
C GLU A 22 15.84 -9.99 3.39
N ARG A 23 17.01 -9.99 2.75
CA ARG A 23 17.12 -10.03 1.28
C ARG A 23 16.48 -11.27 0.65
N LEU A 24 16.54 -12.42 1.33
CA LEU A 24 15.88 -13.64 0.85
C LEU A 24 14.36 -13.53 1.02
N LEU A 25 13.89 -13.02 2.16
CA LEU A 25 12.47 -12.79 2.42
C LEU A 25 11.86 -11.82 1.40
N CYS A 26 12.52 -10.68 1.15
CA CYS A 26 12.07 -9.71 0.14
C CYS A 26 11.93 -10.36 -1.24
N ARG A 27 12.96 -11.08 -1.70
CA ARG A 27 12.90 -11.76 -3.01
C ARG A 27 11.79 -12.81 -3.08
N LEU A 28 11.62 -13.61 -2.04
CA LEU A 28 10.59 -14.64 -1.99
C LEU A 28 9.19 -14.02 -2.01
N LEU A 29 8.93 -13.03 -1.17
CA LEU A 29 7.64 -12.33 -1.11
C LEU A 29 7.35 -11.58 -2.41
N SER A 30 8.32 -10.86 -2.98
CA SER A 30 8.15 -10.18 -4.28
C SER A 30 7.77 -11.17 -5.38
N ARG A 31 8.40 -12.35 -5.41
CA ARG A 31 8.06 -13.40 -6.37
C ARG A 31 6.62 -13.90 -6.14
N ILE A 32 6.25 -14.21 -4.90
CA ILE A 32 4.90 -14.69 -4.57
C ILE A 32 3.86 -13.63 -4.96
N CYS A 33 4.07 -12.36 -4.61
CA CYS A 33 3.17 -11.27 -4.97
C CYS A 33 3.02 -11.15 -6.49
N ALA A 34 4.12 -11.19 -7.25
CA ALA A 34 4.07 -11.13 -8.71
C ALA A 34 3.29 -12.31 -9.32
N GLU A 35 3.55 -13.53 -8.83
CA GLU A 35 2.84 -14.74 -9.28
C GLU A 35 1.35 -14.74 -8.91
N GLN A 36 0.96 -14.02 -7.86
CA GLN A 36 -0.44 -13.86 -7.42
C GLN A 36 -1.07 -12.54 -7.87
N GLN A 37 -0.37 -11.74 -8.69
CA GLN A 37 -0.82 -10.43 -9.16
C GLN A 37 -1.21 -9.47 -8.03
N VAL A 38 -0.55 -9.60 -6.87
CA VAL A 38 -0.70 -8.67 -5.75
C VAL A 38 0.22 -7.48 -6.00
N ALA A 39 -0.39 -6.32 -6.23
CA ALA A 39 0.30 -5.07 -6.54
C ALA A 39 0.34 -4.14 -5.30
N PRO A 40 1.33 -3.24 -5.20
CA PRO A 40 1.32 -2.17 -4.22
C PRO A 40 0.12 -1.25 -4.46
N LEU A 41 -0.40 -0.66 -3.38
CA LEU A 41 -1.53 0.26 -3.43
C LEU A 41 -1.22 1.54 -4.22
N PHE A 42 -0.08 2.16 -3.92
CA PHE A 42 0.47 3.31 -4.61
C PHE A 42 1.98 3.14 -4.75
N GLN A 43 2.57 3.81 -5.74
CA GLN A 43 4.02 3.95 -5.79
C GLN A 43 4.47 4.97 -4.74
N THR A 44 5.62 4.72 -4.11
CA THR A 44 6.18 5.60 -3.10
C THR A 44 7.68 5.78 -3.26
N THR A 45 8.18 6.91 -2.76
CA THR A 45 9.62 7.15 -2.56
C THR A 45 9.89 7.45 -1.09
N GLY A 46 11.05 7.03 -0.59
CA GLY A 46 11.38 7.17 0.83
C GLY A 46 10.88 6.00 1.68
N ARG A 47 11.01 6.10 3.01
CA ARG A 47 10.62 5.05 3.95
C ARG A 47 9.15 5.18 4.33
N MET A 48 8.29 4.96 3.34
CA MET A 48 6.83 5.09 3.47
C MET A 48 6.18 3.76 3.86
N GLU A 49 5.26 3.81 4.81
CA GLU A 49 4.27 2.76 5.06
C GLU A 49 2.91 3.23 4.55
N LEU A 50 2.24 2.37 3.78
CA LEU A 50 0.89 2.62 3.29
C LEU A 50 -0.07 1.56 3.81
N CYS A 51 -1.17 2.00 4.40
CA CYS A 51 -2.29 1.15 4.80
C CYS A 51 -3.59 1.69 4.22
N VAL A 52 -4.52 0.81 3.84
CA VAL A 52 -5.87 1.21 3.41
C VAL A 52 -6.94 0.58 4.27
N ARG A 53 -7.96 1.39 4.56
CA ARG A 53 -9.22 0.93 5.13
C ARG A 53 -10.34 1.27 4.15
N ASP A 54 -10.97 0.23 3.63
CA ASP A 54 -12.22 0.33 2.87
C ASP A 54 -13.41 0.18 3.83
N SER A 55 -14.38 1.08 3.75
CA SER A 55 -15.57 1.09 4.61
C SER A 55 -16.77 1.68 3.88
N VAL A 56 -17.96 1.62 4.50
CA VAL A 56 -19.17 2.32 3.99
C VAL A 56 -19.01 3.84 3.87
N ARG A 57 -18.01 4.42 4.53
CA ARG A 57 -17.67 5.85 4.44
C ARG A 57 -16.68 6.16 3.31
N GLY A 58 -16.36 5.17 2.48
CA GLY A 58 -15.35 5.27 1.43
C GLY A 58 -13.99 4.72 1.84
N ARG A 59 -13.06 4.83 0.90
CA ARG A 59 -11.67 4.39 1.00
C ARG A 59 -10.83 5.43 1.74
N THR A 60 -10.04 5.00 2.72
CA THR A 60 -9.09 5.85 3.44
C THR A 60 -7.69 5.26 3.38
N VAL A 61 -6.73 6.07 2.95
CA VAL A 61 -5.30 5.74 2.84
C VAL A 61 -4.57 6.42 4.00
N PHE A 62 -3.76 5.64 4.72
CA PHE A 62 -2.83 6.15 5.72
C PHE A 62 -1.43 6.10 5.11
N ALA A 63 -0.85 7.27 4.86
CA ALA A 63 0.52 7.39 4.36
C ALA A 63 1.42 7.90 5.48
N ILE A 64 2.26 7.00 6.01
CA ILE A 64 3.10 7.25 7.19
C ILE A 64 4.55 7.29 6.72
N ASN A 65 5.24 8.41 6.96
CA ASN A 65 6.67 8.51 6.68
C ASN A 65 7.48 8.12 7.92
N GLN A 66 8.06 6.91 7.91
CA GLN A 66 8.94 6.43 8.97
C GLN A 66 10.41 6.84 8.76
N GLY A 67 10.70 7.61 7.71
CA GLY A 67 12.03 8.08 7.36
C GLY A 67 12.42 9.37 8.07
N THR A 68 13.70 9.72 7.95
CA THR A 68 14.29 10.99 8.42
C THR A 68 14.34 12.06 7.33
N ALA A 69 13.85 11.74 6.13
CA ALA A 69 13.75 12.63 4.98
C ALA A 69 12.33 12.59 4.41
N GLU A 70 12.01 13.51 3.50
CA GLU A 70 10.71 13.55 2.83
C GLU A 70 10.44 12.26 2.05
N GLY A 71 9.20 11.80 2.13
CA GLY A 71 8.66 10.71 1.34
C GLY A 71 7.57 11.23 0.41
N LYS A 72 7.24 10.44 -0.62
CA LYS A 72 6.19 10.79 -1.59
C LYS A 72 5.29 9.61 -1.85
N VAL A 73 4.03 9.90 -2.14
CA VAL A 73 3.02 8.92 -2.58
C VAL A 73 2.38 9.39 -3.89
N GLU A 74 2.36 8.51 -4.88
CA GLU A 74 1.78 8.73 -6.21
C GLU A 74 0.29 8.32 -6.18
N LEU A 75 -0.60 9.29 -6.02
CA LEU A 75 -2.06 9.13 -5.89
C LEU A 75 -2.80 9.04 -7.24
N GLY A 76 -2.12 9.34 -8.35
CA GLY A 76 -2.72 9.39 -9.69
C GLY A 76 -3.75 10.52 -9.82
N ASP A 77 -4.76 10.31 -10.67
CA ASP A 77 -5.74 11.36 -11.02
C ASP A 77 -6.91 11.49 -10.03
N ARG A 78 -6.95 10.64 -9.01
CA ARG A 78 -8.00 10.67 -7.98
C ARG A 78 -7.78 11.84 -7.03
N VAL A 79 -8.88 12.38 -6.52
CA VAL A 79 -8.85 13.45 -5.51
C VAL A 79 -9.08 12.85 -4.13
N TYR A 80 -8.23 13.21 -3.19
CA TYR A 80 -8.34 12.79 -1.80
C TYR A 80 -8.46 14.00 -0.91
N LYS A 81 -9.28 13.92 0.13
CA LYS A 81 -9.28 14.87 1.24
C LYS A 81 -8.31 14.39 2.31
N ASP A 82 -7.29 15.19 2.62
CA ASP A 82 -6.50 14.97 3.83
C ASP A 82 -7.33 15.35 5.05
N LEU A 83 -7.66 14.36 5.88
CA LEU A 83 -8.50 14.55 7.07
C LEU A 83 -7.78 15.31 8.18
N LEU A 84 -6.44 15.42 8.14
CA LEU A 84 -5.67 16.15 9.14
C LEU A 84 -5.57 17.65 8.82
N SER A 85 -5.31 18.00 7.56
CA SER A 85 -5.19 19.40 7.14
C SER A 85 -6.46 19.98 6.50
N GLY A 86 -7.41 19.13 6.10
CA GLY A 86 -8.64 19.50 5.39
C GLY A 86 -8.45 19.83 3.90
N ARG A 87 -7.21 19.79 3.39
CA ARG A 87 -6.89 20.08 1.99
C ARG A 87 -7.25 18.92 1.08
N ASP A 88 -7.67 19.23 -0.13
CA ASP A 88 -7.76 18.23 -1.19
C ASP A 88 -6.38 18.07 -1.86
N VAL A 89 -5.99 16.82 -2.12
CA VAL A 89 -4.70 16.42 -2.70
C VAL A 89 -4.92 15.46 -3.88
N THR A 90 -4.06 15.53 -4.88
CA THR A 90 -4.11 14.68 -6.09
C THR A 90 -2.70 14.63 -6.72
N GLY A 91 -2.46 13.70 -7.64
CA GLY A 91 -1.16 13.53 -8.27
C GLY A 91 -0.13 12.97 -7.30
N VAL A 92 0.77 13.82 -6.80
CA VAL A 92 1.85 13.41 -5.88
C VAL A 92 1.74 14.18 -4.58
N GLU A 93 1.62 13.46 -3.47
CA GLU A 93 1.62 14.06 -2.14
C GLU A 93 2.97 13.82 -1.44
N THR A 94 3.57 14.89 -0.92
CA THR A 94 4.81 14.84 -0.14
C THR A 94 4.48 14.75 1.35
N VAL A 95 5.10 13.79 2.04
CA VAL A 95 4.96 13.57 3.48
C VAL A 95 6.30 13.86 4.15
N ALA A 96 6.32 14.84 5.06
CA ALA A 96 7.52 15.23 5.78
C ALA A 96 8.07 14.08 6.64
N ALA A 97 9.34 14.15 7.03
CA ALA A 97 9.97 13.15 7.88
C ALA A 97 9.21 13.00 9.22
N GLY A 98 8.82 11.77 9.57
CA GLY A 98 8.05 11.48 10.77
C GLY A 98 6.58 11.94 10.73
N ASP A 99 6.09 12.45 9.60
CA ASP A 99 4.72 12.94 9.44
C ASP A 99 3.78 11.86 8.85
N VAL A 100 2.48 12.14 8.92
CA VAL A 100 1.40 11.26 8.45
C VAL A 100 0.40 12.05 7.60
N ARG A 101 -0.15 11.40 6.57
CA ARG A 101 -1.35 11.85 5.84
C ARG A 101 -2.47 10.83 5.99
N VAL A 102 -3.69 11.31 6.23
CA VAL A 102 -4.90 10.49 6.29
C VAL A 102 -5.81 10.91 5.15
N LEU A 103 -5.70 10.22 4.02
CA LEU A 103 -6.29 10.62 2.75
C LEU A 103 -7.57 9.83 2.51
N GLN A 104 -8.72 10.49 2.63
CA GLN A 104 -10.00 9.91 2.27
C GLN A 104 -10.32 10.21 0.82
N GLU A 105 -10.58 9.17 0.02
CA GLU A 105 -10.96 9.35 -1.38
C GLU A 105 -12.25 10.16 -1.47
N ARG A 106 -12.27 11.20 -2.31
CA ARG A 106 -13.48 11.91 -2.65
C ARG A 106 -14.24 11.06 -3.66
N ASN A 107 -15.37 10.50 -3.25
CA ASN A 107 -16.33 9.98 -4.20
C ASN A 107 -17.04 11.18 -4.84
N ASP A 108 -17.13 11.21 -6.17
CA ASP A 108 -17.98 12.17 -6.82
C ASP A 108 -19.43 11.94 -6.35
N PRO A 109 -20.19 12.99 -5.99
CA PRO A 109 -21.58 12.83 -5.57
C PRO A 109 -22.44 12.14 -6.65
N ASP A 110 -22.05 12.23 -7.92
CA ASP A 110 -22.79 11.69 -9.06
C ASP A 110 -22.61 10.19 -9.29
N GLU A 111 -21.65 9.52 -8.64
CA GLU A 111 -21.46 8.07 -8.77
C GLU A 111 -22.48 7.25 -7.95
N CYS A 112 -23.19 7.90 -7.01
CA CYS A 112 -24.20 7.26 -6.16
C CYS A 112 -25.60 7.20 -6.79
N LEU A 113 -25.79 7.79 -7.98
CA LEU A 113 -27.07 7.83 -8.73
C LEU A 113 -27.02 7.00 -10.03
N GLY A 114 -26.17 5.97 -10.08
CA GLY A 114 -26.00 5.09 -11.23
C GLY A 114 -26.32 3.62 -10.95
N GLN A 115 -27.62 3.32 -10.85
CA GLN A 115 -28.30 2.02 -11.05
C GLN A 115 -27.96 0.82 -10.15
#